data_AF-A0A2D8ACB7-F1
#
_entry.id   AF-A0A2D8ACB7-F1
#
_cell.length_a   1.000
_cell.length_b   1.000
_cell.length_c   1.000
_cell.angle_alpha   90.00
_cell.angle_beta   90.00
_cell.angle_gamma   90.00
#
_symmetry.space_group_name_H-M   'P 1'
#
loop_
_entity.id
_entity.type
_entity.pdbx_description
1 polymer ?
#
loop_
_entity_poly.entity_id
_entity_poly.type
_entity_poly.pdbx_seq_one_letter_code
_entity_poly.pdbx_strand_id
1 'polypeptide(L)'
;TAGYSAEARDQSQSGREVVGKTRESIEGLKQKVDTIRAAVSGVAEQTAKISQAAKVIEQVAEQTNLLALNAAIEAARAGEQGRGFAVVADEVRQLAMRTRDSTSEIYSVVTDLVKLSDHSVEVAYGGVGAADDGLLSIIEAEQALDDIAGSIARIADMSIQMAASVEEQVQVSDDIARQVVRINELAEESMLSGNHTADDVGDIQKIAADLHDLVIRMR
;
A
#
# COMPACT_ATOMS: atom_id res chain seq x y z
N THR A 1 17.70 23.62 0.42
CA THR A 1 17.50 22.53 -0.57
C THR A 1 18.03 21.20 -0.08
N ALA A 2 19.31 21.07 0.30
CA ALA A 2 19.87 19.79 0.78
C ALA A 2 19.10 19.14 1.96
N GLY A 3 18.63 19.93 2.94
CA GLY A 3 17.81 19.42 4.05
C GLY A 3 16.47 18.82 3.62
N TYR A 4 15.79 19.46 2.66
CA TYR A 4 14.51 18.96 2.12
C TYR A 4 14.69 17.67 1.31
N SER A 5 15.80 17.53 0.59
CA SER A 5 16.12 16.28 -0.11
C SER A 5 16.39 15.12 0.87
N ALA A 6 17.04 15.38 2.00
CA ALA A 6 17.27 14.37 3.03
C ALA A 6 15.96 13.91 3.69
N GLU A 7 15.09 14.87 4.04
CA GLU A 7 13.77 14.59 4.63
C GLU A 7 12.86 13.81 3.66
N ALA A 8 12.80 14.22 2.39
CA ALA A 8 12.04 13.50 1.37
C ALA A 8 12.56 12.07 1.15
N ARG A 9 13.88 11.85 1.25
CA ARG A 9 14.47 10.51 1.16
C ARG A 9 14.04 9.64 2.33
N ASP A 10 14.03 10.19 3.54
CA ASP A 10 13.61 9.48 4.75
C ASP A 10 12.12 9.10 4.70
N GLN A 11 11.27 10.03 4.23
CA GLN A 11 9.85 9.76 4.00
C GLN A 11 9.62 8.66 2.95
N SER A 12 10.38 8.69 1.84
CA SER A 12 10.29 7.66 0.80
C SER A 12 10.73 6.28 1.33
N GLN A 13 11.77 6.25 2.18
CA GLN A 13 12.22 5.02 2.83
C GLN A 13 11.18 4.47 3.83
N SER A 14 10.59 5.34 4.64
CA SER A 14 9.48 4.97 5.53
C SER A 14 8.28 4.43 4.74
N GLY A 15 7.96 5.05 3.60
CA GLY A 15 6.95 4.56 2.66
C GLY A 15 7.24 3.13 2.18
N ARG A 16 8.48 2.83 1.79
CA ARG A 16 8.91 1.48 1.39
C ARG A 16 8.75 0.46 2.53
N GLU A 17 9.07 0.81 3.77
CA GLU A 17 8.85 -0.09 4.91
C GLU A 17 7.36 -0.41 5.12
N VAL A 18 6.48 0.58 5.00
CA VAL A 18 5.03 0.38 5.12
C VAL A 18 4.51 -0.53 4.01
N VAL A 19 4.97 -0.31 2.78
CA VAL A 19 4.60 -1.15 1.63
C VAL A 19 5.08 -2.59 1.83
N GLY A 20 6.31 -2.79 2.31
CA GLY A 20 6.84 -4.11 2.66
C GLY A 20 6.02 -4.83 3.73
N LYS A 21 5.61 -4.14 4.80
CA LYS A 21 4.72 -4.72 5.83
C LYS A 21 3.34 -5.08 5.28
N THR A 22 2.84 -4.29 4.34
CA THR A 22 1.54 -4.54 3.70
C THR A 22 1.63 -5.77 2.81
N ARG A 23 2.73 -5.95 2.08
CA ARG A 23 3.02 -7.15 1.30
C ARG A 23 3.05 -8.41 2.17
N GLU A 24 3.80 -8.39 3.28
CA GLU A 24 3.84 -9.50 4.23
C GLU A 24 2.43 -9.82 4.80
N SER A 25 1.63 -8.79 5.06
CA SER A 25 0.26 -8.95 5.56
C SER A 25 -0.65 -9.63 4.52
N ILE A 26 -0.50 -9.30 3.25
CA ILE A 26 -1.22 -9.94 2.13
C ILE A 26 -0.77 -11.40 1.94
N GLU A 27 0.52 -11.68 1.99
CA GLU A 27 1.04 -13.05 1.92
C GLU A 27 0.53 -13.90 3.11
N GLY A 28 0.51 -13.31 4.31
CA GLY A 28 -0.07 -13.93 5.50
C GLY A 28 -1.59 -14.15 5.40
N LEU A 29 -2.32 -13.27 4.72
CA LEU A 29 -3.75 -13.44 4.45
C LEU A 29 -3.99 -14.69 3.59
N LYS A 30 -3.20 -14.91 2.54
CA LYS A 30 -3.33 -16.12 1.69
C LYS A 30 -3.15 -17.40 2.49
N GLN A 31 -2.12 -17.47 3.34
CA GLN A 31 -1.89 -18.62 4.22
C GLN A 31 -3.05 -18.88 5.18
N LYS A 32 -3.66 -17.81 5.73
CA LYS A 32 -4.84 -17.92 6.59
C LYS A 32 -6.04 -18.45 5.83
N VAL A 33 -6.27 -18.03 4.58
CA VAL A 33 -7.35 -18.56 3.75
C VAL A 33 -7.15 -20.05 3.44
N ASP A 34 -5.92 -20.47 3.13
CA ASP A 34 -5.61 -21.90 2.94
C ASP A 34 -5.88 -22.72 4.23
N THR A 35 -5.58 -22.15 5.39
CA THR A 35 -5.88 -22.77 6.69
C THR A 35 -7.39 -22.88 6.92
N ILE A 36 -8.16 -21.85 6.58
CA ILE A 36 -9.63 -21.86 6.66
C ILE A 36 -10.20 -22.97 5.77
N ARG A 37 -9.68 -23.13 4.55
CA ARG A 37 -10.10 -24.22 3.65
C ARG A 37 -9.85 -25.59 4.26
N ALA A 38 -8.67 -25.81 4.84
CA ALA A 38 -8.37 -27.08 5.51
C ALA A 38 -9.33 -27.36 6.68
N ALA A 39 -9.62 -26.34 7.50
CA ALA A 39 -10.57 -26.45 8.60
C ALA A 39 -11.99 -26.79 8.12
N VAL A 40 -12.47 -26.11 7.06
CA VAL A 40 -13.78 -26.38 6.48
C VAL A 40 -13.86 -27.79 5.87
N SER A 41 -12.80 -28.26 5.22
CA SER A 41 -12.73 -29.66 4.76
C SER A 41 -12.89 -30.65 5.91
N GLY A 42 -12.32 -30.35 7.08
CA GLY A 42 -12.51 -31.15 8.29
C GLY A 42 -13.94 -31.11 8.82
N VAL A 43 -14.60 -29.94 8.77
CA VAL A 43 -16.03 -29.80 9.11
C VAL A 43 -16.90 -30.64 8.16
N ALA A 44 -16.63 -30.63 6.86
CA ALA A 44 -17.36 -31.44 5.89
C ALA A 44 -17.24 -32.94 6.20
N GLU A 45 -16.03 -33.42 6.52
CA GLU A 45 -15.80 -34.82 6.91
C GLU A 45 -16.56 -35.20 8.19
N GLN A 46 -16.50 -34.34 9.21
CA GLN A 46 -17.18 -34.60 10.48
C GLN A 46 -18.71 -34.58 10.31
N THR A 47 -19.21 -33.67 9.48
CA THR A 47 -20.63 -33.56 9.16
C THR A 47 -21.14 -34.78 8.40
N ALA A 48 -20.34 -35.35 7.49
CA ALA A 48 -20.65 -36.61 6.83
C ALA A 48 -20.77 -37.79 7.81
N LYS A 49 -19.90 -37.85 8.83
CA LYS A 49 -19.99 -38.85 9.91
C LYS A 49 -21.29 -38.68 10.71
N ILE A 50 -21.71 -37.44 10.99
CA ILE A 50 -22.98 -37.16 11.67
C ILE A 50 -24.16 -37.61 10.82
N SER A 51 -24.20 -37.32 9.52
CA SER A 51 -25.25 -37.82 8.61
C SER A 51 -25.34 -39.33 8.63
N GLN A 52 -24.20 -40.02 8.61
CA GLN A 52 -24.19 -41.47 8.63
C GLN A 52 -24.70 -42.04 9.97
N ALA A 53 -24.33 -41.44 11.09
CA ALA A 53 -24.87 -41.82 12.40
C ALA A 53 -26.38 -41.58 12.49
N ALA A 54 -26.86 -40.42 12.01
CA ALA A 54 -28.29 -40.10 11.95
C ALA A 54 -29.06 -41.11 11.10
N LYS A 55 -28.48 -41.55 9.97
CA LYS A 55 -29.06 -42.61 9.12
C LYS A 55 -29.23 -43.94 9.87
N VAL A 56 -28.23 -44.34 10.66
CA VAL A 56 -28.30 -45.57 11.45
C VAL A 56 -29.38 -45.44 12.53
N ILE A 57 -29.49 -44.28 13.18
CA ILE A 57 -30.55 -44.03 14.18
C ILE A 57 -31.94 -44.07 13.53
N GLU A 58 -32.10 -43.50 12.35
CA GLU A 58 -33.36 -43.54 11.58
C GLU A 58 -33.76 -45.00 11.27
N GLN A 59 -32.81 -45.82 10.81
CA GLN A 59 -33.04 -47.25 10.56
C GLN A 59 -33.43 -48.00 11.85
N VAL A 60 -32.78 -47.70 12.98
CA VAL A 60 -33.13 -48.29 14.28
C VAL A 60 -34.53 -47.85 14.72
N ALA A 61 -34.90 -46.58 14.52
CA ALA A 61 -36.22 -46.07 14.82
C ALA A 61 -37.30 -46.75 13.96
N GLU A 62 -37.05 -46.96 12.67
CA GLU A 62 -37.96 -47.66 11.77
C GLU A 62 -38.14 -49.14 12.15
N GLN A 63 -37.05 -49.83 12.50
CA GLN A 63 -37.11 -51.20 13.04
C GLN A 63 -37.87 -51.26 14.38
N THR A 64 -37.64 -50.30 15.27
CA THR A 64 -38.32 -50.21 16.56
C THR A 64 -39.82 -49.96 16.37
N ASN A 65 -40.19 -49.12 15.41
CA ASN A 65 -41.58 -48.88 15.03
C ASN A 65 -42.28 -50.15 14.51
N LEU A 66 -41.59 -50.93 13.66
CA LEU A 66 -42.09 -52.23 13.17
C LEU A 66 -42.23 -53.26 14.30
N LEU A 67 -41.25 -53.34 15.21
CA LEU A 67 -41.30 -54.21 16.39
C LEU A 67 -42.47 -53.83 17.31
N ALA A 68 -42.65 -52.54 17.57
CA ALA A 68 -43.76 -52.03 18.37
C ALA A 68 -45.13 -52.33 17.74
N LEU A 69 -45.25 -52.20 16.42
CA LEU A 69 -46.46 -52.56 15.68
C LEU A 69 -46.79 -54.06 15.84
N ASN A 70 -45.80 -54.94 15.68
CA ASN A 70 -46.00 -56.37 15.88
C ASN A 70 -46.41 -56.70 17.32
N ALA A 71 -45.80 -56.03 18.32
CA ALA A 71 -46.17 -56.18 19.72
C ALA A 71 -47.61 -55.71 20.00
N ALA A 72 -48.04 -54.60 19.40
CA ALA A 72 -49.41 -54.10 19.52
C ALA A 72 -50.43 -55.08 18.91
N ILE A 73 -50.11 -55.69 17.76
CA ILE A 73 -50.94 -56.73 17.13
C ILE A 73 -51.07 -57.95 18.05
N GLU A 74 -49.97 -58.44 18.62
CA GLU A 74 -50.01 -59.63 19.49
C GLU A 74 -50.70 -59.33 20.84
N ALA A 75 -50.53 -58.12 21.37
CA ALA A 75 -51.27 -57.66 22.55
C ALA A 75 -52.78 -57.61 22.31
N ALA A 76 -53.23 -57.14 21.14
CA ALA A 76 -54.64 -57.17 20.75
C ALA A 76 -55.17 -58.61 20.63
N ARG A 77 -54.32 -59.54 20.16
CA ARG A 77 -54.65 -60.96 20.03
C ARG A 77 -54.83 -61.67 21.37
N ALA A 78 -54.10 -61.24 22.41
CA ALA A 78 -54.20 -61.76 23.77
C ALA A 78 -55.43 -61.24 24.56
N GLY A 79 -56.22 -60.33 23.98
CA GLY A 79 -57.45 -59.81 24.59
C GLY A 79 -57.18 -59.05 25.90
N GLU A 80 -57.98 -59.32 26.95
CA GLU A 80 -57.86 -58.63 28.25
C GLU A 80 -56.48 -58.84 28.92
N GLN A 81 -55.80 -59.96 28.68
CA GLN A 81 -54.48 -60.24 29.25
C GLN A 81 -53.36 -59.41 28.59
N GLY A 82 -53.59 -58.89 27.38
CA GLY A 82 -52.62 -58.10 26.61
C GLY A 82 -52.72 -56.58 26.82
N ARG A 83 -53.71 -56.10 27.59
CA ARG A 83 -53.99 -54.65 27.74
C ARG A 83 -52.78 -53.83 28.19
N GLY A 84 -52.02 -54.31 29.17
CA GLY A 84 -50.80 -53.62 29.63
C GLY A 84 -49.70 -53.59 28.58
N PHE A 85 -49.53 -54.67 27.82
CA PHE A 85 -48.57 -54.74 26.71
C PHE A 85 -48.95 -53.84 25.54
N ALA A 86 -50.24 -53.68 25.25
CA ALA A 86 -50.73 -52.79 24.19
C ALA A 86 -50.35 -51.32 24.46
N VAL A 87 -50.49 -50.85 25.70
CA VAL A 87 -50.11 -49.48 26.09
C VAL A 87 -48.61 -49.25 25.93
N VAL A 88 -47.78 -50.21 26.36
CA VAL A 88 -46.33 -50.11 26.21
C VAL A 88 -45.93 -50.13 24.73
N ALA A 89 -46.56 -50.97 23.91
CA ALA A 89 -46.29 -51.04 22.47
C ALA A 89 -46.61 -49.71 21.77
N ASP A 90 -47.73 -49.07 22.10
CA ASP A 90 -48.08 -47.76 21.54
C ASP A 90 -47.10 -46.65 21.98
N GLU A 91 -46.64 -46.66 23.24
CA GLU A 91 -45.64 -45.69 23.74
C GLU A 91 -44.30 -45.86 23.02
N VAL A 92 -43.83 -47.10 22.85
CA VAL A 92 -42.60 -47.39 22.08
C VAL A 92 -42.76 -46.95 20.63
N ARG A 93 -43.94 -47.14 20.03
CA ARG A 93 -44.24 -46.69 18.66
C ARG A 93 -44.15 -45.16 18.54
N GLN A 94 -44.72 -44.43 19.49
CA GLN A 94 -44.61 -42.97 19.52
C GLN A 94 -43.16 -42.49 19.71
N LEU A 95 -42.38 -43.14 20.59
CA LEU A 95 -40.96 -42.85 20.76
C LEU A 95 -40.16 -43.07 19.47
N ALA A 96 -40.45 -44.15 18.75
CA ALA A 96 -39.81 -44.46 17.48
C ALA A 96 -40.13 -43.40 16.41
N MET A 97 -41.40 -42.98 16.29
CA MET A 97 -41.79 -41.89 15.38
C MET A 97 -41.09 -40.57 15.72
N ARG A 98 -41.08 -40.16 17.00
CA ARG A 98 -40.36 -38.97 17.46
C ARG A 98 -38.87 -39.03 17.17
N THR A 99 -38.25 -40.20 17.34
CA THR A 99 -36.82 -40.40 17.05
C THR A 99 -36.54 -40.19 15.57
N ARG A 100 -37.40 -40.72 14.70
CA ARG A 100 -37.29 -40.55 13.24
C ARG A 100 -37.41 -39.08 12.84
N ASP A 101 -38.37 -38.36 13.40
CA ASP A 101 -38.58 -36.94 13.11
C ASP A 101 -37.34 -36.12 13.57
N SER A 102 -36.79 -36.40 14.75
CA SER A 102 -35.54 -35.77 15.22
C SER A 102 -34.34 -36.10 14.32
N THR A 103 -34.20 -37.33 13.82
CA THR A 103 -33.13 -37.64 12.85
C THR A 103 -33.30 -36.90 11.53
N SER A 104 -34.53 -36.66 11.09
CA SER A 104 -34.80 -35.85 9.89
C SER A 104 -34.41 -34.38 10.10
N GLU A 105 -34.67 -33.82 11.29
CA GLU A 105 -34.22 -32.46 11.64
C GLU A 105 -32.69 -32.36 11.64
N ILE A 106 -31.99 -33.36 12.21
CA ILE A 106 -30.53 -33.43 12.18
C ILE A 106 -30.01 -33.40 10.73
N TYR A 107 -30.63 -34.12 9.81
CA TYR A 107 -30.26 -34.08 8.39
C TYR A 107 -30.38 -32.69 7.78
N SER A 108 -31.46 -31.96 8.10
CA SER A 108 -31.65 -30.59 7.61
C SER A 108 -30.53 -29.68 8.13
N VAL A 109 -30.29 -29.71 9.44
CA VAL A 109 -29.25 -28.88 10.08
C VAL A 109 -27.86 -29.18 9.52
N VAL A 110 -27.53 -30.46 9.36
CA VAL A 110 -26.27 -30.91 8.76
C VAL A 110 -26.14 -30.39 7.33
N THR A 111 -27.18 -30.51 6.51
CA THR A 111 -27.17 -30.06 5.11
C THR A 111 -26.94 -28.55 5.03
N ASP A 112 -27.60 -27.78 5.90
CA ASP A 112 -27.43 -26.32 5.95
C ASP A 112 -26.04 -25.93 6.45
N LEU A 113 -25.47 -26.70 7.39
CA LEU A 113 -24.10 -26.48 7.88
C LEU A 113 -23.05 -26.70 6.79
N VAL A 114 -23.22 -27.73 5.94
CA VAL A 114 -22.33 -27.94 4.79
C VAL A 114 -22.41 -26.76 3.82
N LYS A 115 -23.63 -26.36 3.43
CA LYS A 115 -23.82 -25.21 2.52
C LYS A 115 -23.20 -23.93 3.05
N LEU A 116 -23.38 -23.64 4.34
CA LEU A 116 -22.83 -22.45 4.97
C LEU A 116 -21.29 -22.50 5.01
N SER A 117 -20.73 -23.68 5.25
CA SER A 117 -19.28 -23.89 5.26
C SER A 117 -18.67 -23.69 3.87
N ASP A 118 -19.30 -24.25 2.83
CA ASP A 118 -18.88 -24.08 1.44
C ASP A 118 -18.95 -22.61 1.00
N HIS A 119 -20.04 -21.92 1.33
CA HIS A 119 -20.18 -20.49 1.06
C HIS A 119 -19.12 -19.65 1.78
N SER A 120 -18.78 -20.00 3.02
CA SER A 120 -17.73 -19.32 3.78
C SER A 120 -16.35 -19.46 3.10
N VAL A 121 -16.07 -20.62 2.50
CA VAL A 121 -14.84 -20.84 1.73
C VAL A 121 -14.85 -20.02 0.44
N GLU A 122 -15.97 -19.98 -0.28
CA GLU A 122 -16.12 -19.17 -1.49
C GLU A 122 -15.84 -17.68 -1.22
N VAL A 123 -16.43 -17.14 -0.15
CA VAL A 123 -16.19 -15.74 0.26
C VAL A 123 -14.73 -15.52 0.64
N ALA A 124 -14.11 -16.44 1.37
CA ALA A 124 -12.70 -16.35 1.73
C ALA A 124 -11.79 -16.34 0.48
N TYR A 125 -12.11 -17.15 -0.54
CA TYR A 125 -11.40 -17.18 -1.82
C TYR A 125 -11.60 -15.91 -2.65
N GLY A 126 -12.81 -15.32 -2.63
CA GLY A 126 -13.04 -13.99 -3.22
C GLY A 126 -12.11 -12.93 -2.61
N GLY A 127 -11.84 -13.04 -1.30
CA GLY A 127 -10.86 -12.20 -0.61
C GLY A 127 -9.41 -12.40 -1.07
N VAL A 128 -9.04 -13.60 -1.53
CA VAL A 128 -7.70 -13.88 -2.08
C VAL A 128 -7.51 -13.15 -3.42
N GLY A 129 -8.52 -13.15 -4.29
CA GLY A 129 -8.45 -12.40 -5.55
C GLY A 129 -8.23 -10.90 -5.33
N ALA A 130 -8.99 -10.31 -4.39
CA ALA A 130 -8.77 -8.92 -4.00
C ALA A 130 -7.38 -8.66 -3.40
N ALA A 131 -6.83 -9.65 -2.69
CA ALA A 131 -5.48 -9.59 -2.15
C ALA A 131 -4.39 -9.67 -3.24
N ASP A 132 -4.62 -10.43 -4.32
CA ASP A 132 -3.75 -10.46 -5.50
C ASP A 132 -3.71 -9.11 -6.22
N ASP A 133 -4.88 -8.49 -6.42
CA ASP A 133 -4.96 -7.14 -6.99
C ASP A 133 -4.26 -6.10 -6.08
N GLY A 134 -4.41 -6.26 -4.76
CA GLY A 134 -3.69 -5.46 -3.76
C GLY A 134 -2.17 -5.64 -3.86
N LEU A 135 -1.68 -6.84 -4.15
CA LEU A 135 -0.26 -7.11 -4.34
C LEU A 135 0.29 -6.43 -5.60
N LEU A 136 -0.47 -6.42 -6.70
CA LEU A 136 -0.09 -5.69 -7.91
C LEU A 136 0.02 -4.18 -7.64
N SER A 137 -0.96 -3.62 -6.94
CA SER A 137 -0.96 -2.20 -6.56
C SER A 137 0.24 -1.85 -5.65
N ILE A 138 0.64 -2.77 -4.78
CA ILE A 138 1.83 -2.64 -3.94
C ILE A 138 3.12 -2.61 -4.79
N ILE A 139 3.24 -3.47 -5.78
CA ILE A 139 4.42 -3.50 -6.68
C ILE A 139 4.52 -2.18 -7.45
N GLU A 140 3.40 -1.64 -7.93
CA GLU A 140 3.36 -0.33 -8.58
C GLU A 140 3.77 0.80 -7.61
N ALA A 141 3.32 0.74 -6.35
CA ALA A 141 3.71 1.70 -5.32
C ALA A 141 5.21 1.60 -4.96
N GLU A 142 5.78 0.39 -4.88
CA GLU A 142 7.23 0.19 -4.69
C GLU A 142 8.00 0.85 -5.83
N GLN A 143 7.61 0.61 -7.08
CA GLN A 143 8.28 1.21 -8.24
C GLN A 143 8.18 2.75 -8.24
N ALA A 144 7.02 3.30 -7.89
CA ALA A 144 6.85 4.76 -7.80
C ALA A 144 7.74 5.37 -6.69
N LEU A 145 7.89 4.69 -5.55
CA LEU A 145 8.79 5.13 -4.49
C LEU A 145 10.26 5.09 -4.90
N ASP A 146 10.66 4.10 -5.70
CA ASP A 146 12.02 4.00 -6.25
C ASP A 146 12.34 5.16 -7.19
N ASP A 147 11.39 5.50 -8.07
CA ASP A 147 11.53 6.61 -9.01
C ASP A 147 11.60 7.96 -8.27
N ILE A 148 10.82 8.12 -7.20
CA ILE A 148 10.88 9.28 -6.31
C ILE A 148 12.25 9.37 -5.62
N ALA A 149 12.74 8.28 -5.04
CA ALA A 149 14.05 8.25 -4.38
C ALA A 149 15.19 8.60 -5.35
N GLY A 150 15.14 8.06 -6.57
CA GLY A 150 16.09 8.41 -7.64
C GLY A 150 16.01 9.88 -8.06
N SER A 151 14.81 10.44 -8.13
CA SER A 151 14.61 11.86 -8.44
C SER A 151 15.16 12.78 -7.34
N ILE A 152 14.94 12.43 -6.07
CA ILE A 152 15.48 13.16 -4.92
C ILE A 152 17.01 13.14 -4.93
N ALA A 153 17.62 11.99 -5.27
CA ALA A 153 19.08 11.88 -5.38
C ALA A 153 19.65 12.82 -6.47
N ARG A 154 18.99 12.92 -7.63
CA ARG A 154 19.39 13.88 -8.69
C ARG A 154 19.25 15.34 -8.24
N ILE A 155 18.18 15.67 -7.51
CA ILE A 155 17.98 17.03 -6.97
C ILE A 155 19.08 17.38 -5.96
N ALA A 156 19.49 16.41 -5.12
CA ALA A 156 20.57 16.61 -4.17
C ALA A 156 21.91 16.90 -4.90
N ASP A 157 22.23 16.14 -5.95
CA ASP A 157 23.43 16.35 -6.76
C ASP A 157 23.43 17.72 -7.46
N MET A 158 22.31 18.09 -8.09
CA MET A 158 22.13 19.42 -8.69
C MET A 158 22.27 20.55 -7.67
N SER A 159 21.83 20.34 -6.43
CA SER A 159 21.99 21.33 -5.35
C SER A 159 23.45 21.54 -4.97
N ILE A 160 24.27 20.48 -5.01
CA ILE A 160 25.72 20.58 -4.79
C ILE A 160 26.39 21.33 -5.93
N GLN A 161 26.06 21.01 -7.18
CA GLN A 161 26.59 21.72 -8.35
C GLN A 161 26.22 23.21 -8.33
N MET A 162 24.96 23.52 -7.98
CA MET A 162 24.49 24.89 -7.87
C MET A 162 25.25 25.66 -6.77
N ALA A 163 25.55 25.03 -5.64
CA ALA A 163 26.37 25.65 -4.60
C ALA A 163 27.78 26.00 -5.13
N ALA A 164 28.41 25.08 -5.87
CA ALA A 164 29.71 25.32 -6.49
C ALA A 164 29.66 26.47 -7.52
N SER A 165 28.62 26.52 -8.38
CA SER A 165 28.45 27.62 -9.34
C SER A 165 28.20 28.97 -8.65
N VAL A 166 27.52 28.98 -7.49
CA VAL A 166 27.35 30.20 -6.69
C VAL A 166 28.70 30.67 -6.11
N GLU A 167 29.55 29.74 -5.65
CA GLU A 167 30.91 30.09 -5.21
C GLU A 167 31.74 30.70 -6.35
N GLU A 168 31.69 30.13 -7.56
CA GLU A 168 32.34 30.73 -8.74
C GLU A 168 31.78 32.12 -9.06
N GLN A 169 30.45 32.31 -9.00
CA GLN A 169 29.83 33.63 -9.24
C GLN A 169 30.29 34.68 -8.23
N VAL A 170 30.49 34.30 -6.96
CA VAL A 170 31.02 35.21 -5.94
C VAL A 170 32.44 35.63 -6.31
N GLN A 171 33.30 34.70 -6.75
CA GLN A 171 34.66 35.01 -7.18
C GLN A 171 34.68 35.95 -8.40
N VAL A 172 33.86 35.65 -9.42
CA VAL A 172 33.74 36.50 -10.61
C VAL A 172 33.22 37.90 -10.26
N SER A 173 32.28 37.99 -9.32
CA SER A 173 31.74 39.28 -8.88
C SER A 173 32.80 40.13 -8.15
N ASP A 174 33.67 39.50 -7.35
CA ASP A 174 34.80 40.17 -6.70
C ASP A 174 35.84 40.67 -7.73
N ASP A 175 36.10 39.90 -8.78
CA ASP A 175 36.97 40.32 -9.89
C ASP A 175 36.37 41.48 -10.68
N ILE A 176 35.07 41.46 -10.96
CA ILE A 176 34.36 42.58 -11.59
C ILE A 176 34.45 43.84 -10.71
N ALA A 177 34.24 43.71 -9.40
CA ALA A 177 34.37 44.83 -8.48
C ALA A 177 35.77 45.44 -8.53
N ARG A 178 36.83 44.61 -8.54
CA ARG A 178 38.21 45.06 -8.72
C ARG A 178 38.44 45.76 -10.07
N GLN A 179 37.87 45.24 -11.15
CA GLN A 179 37.99 45.84 -12.47
C GLN A 179 37.31 47.22 -12.54
N VAL A 180 36.15 47.38 -11.89
CA VAL A 180 35.44 48.66 -11.83
C VAL A 180 36.27 49.72 -11.10
N VAL A 181 36.92 49.36 -9.98
CA VAL A 181 37.84 50.26 -9.27
C VAL A 181 39.00 50.68 -10.17
N ARG A 182 39.65 49.73 -10.87
CA ARG A 182 40.75 50.01 -11.79
C ARG A 182 40.34 50.92 -12.96
N ILE A 183 39.13 50.75 -13.50
CA ILE A 183 38.60 51.63 -14.55
C ILE A 183 38.42 53.05 -14.01
N ASN A 184 37.96 53.20 -12.77
CA ASN A 184 37.81 54.51 -12.15
C ASN A 184 39.18 55.21 -11.98
N GLU A 185 40.19 54.49 -11.50
CA GLU A 185 41.57 54.98 -11.37
C GLU A 185 42.14 55.44 -12.74
N LEU A 186 41.95 54.62 -13.79
CA LEU A 186 42.42 54.95 -15.14
C LEU A 186 41.68 56.16 -15.74
N ALA A 187 40.40 56.32 -15.43
CA ALA A 187 39.62 57.48 -15.85
C ALA A 187 40.13 58.76 -15.18
N GLU A 188 40.48 58.71 -13.89
CA GLU A 188 41.08 59.83 -13.17
C GLU A 188 42.46 60.21 -13.75
N GLU A 189 43.33 59.22 -14.02
CA GLU A 189 44.62 59.43 -14.69
C GLU A 189 44.45 60.07 -16.08
N SER A 190 43.48 59.58 -16.86
CA SER A 190 43.18 60.12 -18.20
C SER A 190 42.71 61.58 -18.13
N MET A 191 41.90 61.95 -17.14
CA MET A 191 41.50 63.35 -16.94
C MET A 191 42.69 64.24 -16.58
N LEU A 192 43.58 63.78 -15.70
CA LEU A 192 44.80 64.52 -15.33
C LEU A 192 45.70 64.73 -16.55
N SER A 193 45.93 63.68 -17.34
CA SER A 193 46.71 63.79 -18.58
C SER A 193 46.04 64.72 -19.62
N GLY A 194 44.71 64.71 -19.69
CA GLY A 194 43.93 65.61 -20.56
C GLY A 194 44.08 67.08 -20.15
N ASN A 195 44.05 67.37 -18.85
CA ASN A 195 44.31 68.72 -18.33
C ASN A 195 45.73 69.18 -18.65
N HIS A 196 46.75 68.33 -18.43
CA HIS A 196 48.13 68.64 -18.81
C HIS A 196 48.26 68.95 -20.30
N THR A 197 47.61 68.15 -21.15
CA THR A 197 47.63 68.39 -22.60
C THR A 197 46.97 69.72 -22.96
N ALA A 198 45.88 70.09 -22.28
CA ALA A 198 45.22 71.38 -22.49
C ALA A 198 46.11 72.56 -22.08
N ASP A 199 46.84 72.44 -20.97
CA ASP A 199 47.82 73.44 -20.54
C ASP A 199 48.94 73.60 -21.57
N ASP A 200 49.53 72.49 -22.03
CA ASP A 200 50.58 72.49 -23.06
C ASP A 200 50.10 73.14 -24.37
N VAL A 201 48.87 72.86 -24.81
CA VAL A 201 48.27 73.52 -25.98
C VAL A 201 48.11 75.02 -25.76
N GLY A 202 47.72 75.45 -24.56
CA GLY A 202 47.63 76.86 -24.19
C GLY A 202 48.98 77.58 -24.26
N ASP A 203 50.06 76.93 -23.81
CA ASP A 203 51.40 77.48 -23.90
C ASP A 203 51.93 77.52 -25.34
N ILE A 204 51.66 76.49 -26.14
CA ILE A 204 51.96 76.50 -27.58
C ILE A 204 51.23 77.66 -28.29
N GLN A 205 49.96 77.92 -27.95
CA GLN A 205 49.21 79.05 -28.51
C GLN A 205 49.85 80.40 -28.17
N LYS A 206 50.32 80.59 -26.94
CA LYS A 206 51.06 81.81 -26.54
C LYS A 206 52.34 81.96 -27.36
N ILE A 207 53.16 80.90 -27.45
CA ILE A 207 54.41 80.92 -28.22
C ILE A 207 54.13 81.23 -29.70
N ALA A 208 53.09 80.65 -30.28
CA ALA A 208 52.70 80.91 -31.67
C ALA A 208 52.25 82.37 -31.87
N ALA A 209 51.52 82.96 -30.91
CA ALA A 209 51.15 84.36 -30.93
C ALA A 209 52.36 85.29 -30.79
N ASP A 210 53.28 85.00 -29.87
CA ASP A 210 54.51 85.76 -29.68
C ASP A 210 55.40 85.75 -30.94
N LEU A 211 55.53 84.59 -31.58
CA LEU A 211 56.24 84.44 -32.86
C LEU A 211 55.56 85.24 -33.97
N HIS A 212 54.21 85.23 -34.03
CA HIS A 212 53.45 86.02 -35.00
C HIS A 212 53.70 87.52 -34.82
N ASP A 213 53.64 88.03 -33.59
CA ASP A 213 53.91 89.43 -33.26
C ASP A 213 55.34 89.85 -33.59
N LEU A 214 56.33 88.97 -33.33
CA LEU A 214 57.72 89.19 -33.69
C LEU A 214 57.88 89.36 -35.21
N VAL A 215 57.22 88.51 -36.00
CA VAL A 215 57.24 88.58 -37.47
C VAL A 215 56.59 89.86 -37.97
N ILE A 216 55.49 90.33 -37.35
CA ILE A 216 54.86 91.61 -37.70
C ILE A 216 55.81 92.78 -37.41
N ARG A 217 56.50 92.79 -36.27
CA ARG A 217 57.46 93.86 -35.91
C ARG A 217 58.68 93.93 -36.81
N MET A 218 59.10 92.82 -37.40
CA MET A 218 60.26 92.76 -38.29
C MET A 218 59.95 93.11 -39.75
N ARG A 219 58.70 93.44 -40.06
CA ARG A 219 58.23 93.82 -41.40
C ARG A 219 57.97 95.32 -41.47
#